data_AF-A0A0J0Y5B3-F1
#
_entry.id   AF-A0A0J0Y5B3-F1
#
_cell.length_a   1.000
_cell.length_b   1.000
_cell.length_c   1.000
_cell.angle_alpha   90.00
_cell.angle_beta   90.00
_cell.angle_gamma   90.00
#
_symmetry.space_group_name_H-M   'P 1'
#
loop_
_entity.id
_entity.type
_entity.pdbx_description
1 polymer ?
#
loop_
_entity_poly.entity_id
_entity_poly.type
_entity_poly.pdbx_seq_one_letter_code
_entity_poly.pdbx_strand_id
1 'polypeptide(L)'
;MKAATFFSFFSVSILTLTSLSTVHAQIGKSKRNDLHLNVNVDKINGAEMIESLASRRSEFNKTSAKNGFSLSQMPKAEYIFDHSNTVNFTFDGLDFSICNNKVIAIKGFQLSDEVLSQITEKLVYLDKAQFLFSEKANYALLNGEANAAELKTIERRFFSSLKILTTTLKDISSITRKNDNSSLVAVNLAKLPMPNIDMPENTSNTQSLVQRTK
;
A
#
# COMPACT_ATOMS: atom_id res chain seq x y z
N MET A 1 -58.69 59.49 28.79
CA MET A 1 -60.05 59.13 29.28
C MET A 1 -60.82 58.39 28.19
N LYS A 2 -60.94 57.07 28.31
CA LYS A 2 -62.14 56.23 28.09
C LYS A 2 -61.70 54.77 28.08
N ALA A 3 -62.19 54.04 29.08
CA ALA A 3 -62.11 52.59 29.19
C ALA A 3 -63.27 51.94 28.43
N ALA A 4 -63.06 50.72 27.93
CA ALA A 4 -64.11 49.73 27.79
C ALA A 4 -63.48 48.33 27.71
N THR A 5 -63.85 47.53 28.71
CA THR A 5 -63.59 46.12 28.99
C THR A 5 -64.42 45.19 28.08
N PHE A 6 -64.02 43.91 27.92
CA PHE A 6 -64.78 42.70 28.36
C PHE A 6 -64.10 41.38 27.91
N PHE A 7 -63.73 40.53 28.90
CA PHE A 7 -63.99 39.07 29.09
C PHE A 7 -63.81 38.09 27.92
N SER A 8 -63.41 36.81 28.03
CA SER A 8 -63.14 35.78 29.06
C SER A 8 -62.52 34.60 28.27
N PHE A 9 -61.61 33.75 28.76
CA PHE A 9 -61.94 32.57 29.56
C PHE A 9 -60.67 31.88 30.07
N PHE A 10 -60.80 31.38 31.30
CA PHE A 10 -59.95 30.46 32.04
C PHE A 10 -59.56 29.19 31.24
N SER A 11 -58.32 28.72 31.43
CA SER A 11 -58.12 27.38 31.99
C SER A 11 -56.75 27.27 32.65
N VAL A 12 -56.79 26.92 33.94
CA VAL A 12 -55.64 26.61 34.79
C VAL A 12 -55.35 25.12 34.66
N SER A 13 -54.09 24.76 34.48
CA SER A 13 -53.58 23.47 34.95
C SER A 13 -52.13 23.64 35.40
N ILE A 14 -51.99 23.67 36.72
CA ILE A 14 -50.76 23.53 37.47
C ILE A 14 -50.47 22.03 37.53
N LEU A 15 -49.26 21.61 37.13
CA LEU A 15 -48.67 20.40 37.70
C LEU A 15 -47.19 20.66 37.99
N THR A 16 -46.91 20.73 39.28
CA THR A 16 -45.59 20.68 39.91
C THR A 16 -45.05 19.26 39.90
N LEU A 17 -43.75 19.06 39.75
CA LEU A 17 -42.85 18.41 40.74
C LEU A 17 -41.48 18.10 40.12
N THR A 18 -40.45 18.70 40.72
CA THR A 18 -39.18 18.10 41.14
C THR A 18 -38.74 16.76 40.53
N SER A 19 -37.53 16.68 40.00
CA SER A 19 -36.38 16.22 40.80
C SER A 19 -35.08 16.21 39.98
N LEU A 20 -34.05 16.70 40.65
CA LEU A 20 -32.65 16.53 40.31
C LEU A 20 -32.28 15.05 40.47
N SER A 21 -31.65 14.44 39.48
CA SER A 21 -31.04 13.12 39.63
C SER A 21 -29.70 13.11 38.91
N THR A 22 -28.65 13.29 39.70
CA THR A 22 -27.28 12.91 39.37
C THR A 22 -27.24 11.38 39.28
N VAL A 23 -26.92 10.83 38.11
CA VAL A 23 -26.60 9.40 37.97
C VAL A 23 -25.24 9.28 37.28
N HIS A 24 -24.31 8.69 38.03
CA HIS A 24 -23.04 8.17 37.54
C HIS A 24 -23.26 6.97 36.61
N ALA A 25 -22.43 6.91 35.57
CA ALA A 25 -21.96 5.71 34.84
C ALA A 25 -22.99 4.74 34.22
N GLN A 26 -22.95 4.66 32.88
CA GLN A 26 -22.51 3.42 32.23
C GLN A 26 -22.01 3.72 30.81
N ILE A 27 -20.71 3.55 30.64
CA ILE A 27 -20.04 3.37 29.36
C ILE A 27 -20.71 2.16 28.70
N GLY A 28 -21.62 2.43 27.77
CA GLY A 28 -22.09 1.45 26.82
C GLY A 28 -20.89 1.00 26.00
N LYS A 29 -20.30 -0.13 26.38
CA LYS A 29 -19.47 -0.94 25.49
C LYS A 29 -20.36 -1.32 24.32
N SER A 30 -20.37 -0.49 23.28
CA SER A 30 -20.85 -0.88 21.96
C SER A 30 -19.97 -2.03 21.54
N LYS A 31 -20.52 -3.23 21.74
CA LYS A 31 -20.01 -4.50 21.27
C LYS A 31 -20.00 -4.39 19.74
N ARG A 32 -18.94 -3.80 19.18
CA ARG A 32 -18.56 -4.07 17.80
C ARG A 32 -18.42 -5.58 17.77
N ASN A 33 -19.35 -6.22 17.07
CA ASN A 33 -19.15 -7.57 16.65
C ASN A 33 -17.89 -7.52 15.79
N ASP A 34 -16.75 -7.84 16.41
CA ASP A 34 -15.60 -8.39 15.72
C ASP A 34 -16.11 -9.66 15.04
N LEU A 35 -16.71 -9.48 13.87
CA LEU A 35 -16.61 -10.46 12.81
C LEU A 35 -15.12 -10.48 12.46
N HIS A 36 -14.37 -11.20 13.29
CA HIS A 36 -13.14 -11.84 12.91
C HIS A 36 -13.54 -12.84 11.82
N LEU A 37 -13.80 -12.31 10.63
CA LEU A 37 -13.84 -13.04 9.38
C LEU A 37 -12.44 -13.61 9.27
N ASN A 38 -12.27 -14.78 9.86
CA ASN A 38 -11.18 -15.70 9.57
C ASN A 38 -11.40 -16.22 8.15
N VAL A 39 -11.41 -15.30 7.18
CA VAL A 39 -11.04 -15.62 5.82
C VAL A 39 -9.60 -16.06 6.00
N ASN A 40 -9.33 -17.32 5.64
CA ASN A 40 -7.98 -17.80 5.48
C ASN A 40 -7.40 -17.03 4.28
N VAL A 41 -7.03 -15.77 4.52
CA VAL A 41 -6.45 -14.90 3.53
C VAL A 41 -5.06 -15.46 3.31
N ASP A 42 -4.79 -15.87 2.06
CA ASP A 42 -3.49 -16.37 1.66
C ASP A 42 -2.40 -15.46 2.23
N LYS A 43 -1.60 -16.04 3.12
CA LYS A 43 -0.52 -15.35 3.80
C LYS A 43 0.70 -15.42 2.89
N ILE A 44 1.03 -14.32 2.23
CA ILE A 44 2.17 -14.24 1.32
C ILE A 44 3.42 -13.84 2.11
N ASN A 45 4.51 -14.59 1.92
CA ASN A 45 5.82 -14.18 2.38
C ASN A 45 6.40 -13.14 1.42
N GLY A 46 6.19 -11.87 1.74
CA GLY A 46 6.59 -10.78 0.85
C GLY A 46 8.11 -10.65 0.70
N ALA A 47 8.88 -10.99 1.73
CA ALA A 47 10.34 -10.96 1.66
C ALA A 47 10.86 -11.98 0.63
N GLU A 48 10.29 -13.19 0.64
CA GLU A 48 10.61 -14.25 -0.33
C GLU A 48 10.17 -13.88 -1.75
N MET A 49 9.06 -13.17 -1.91
CA MET A 49 8.61 -12.67 -3.22
C MET A 49 9.62 -11.69 -3.84
N ILE A 50 10.13 -10.72 -3.05
CA ILE A 50 11.17 -9.79 -3.49
C ILE A 50 12.47 -10.53 -3.85
N GLU A 51 12.88 -11.48 -3.01
CA GLU A 51 14.09 -12.27 -3.23
C GLU A 51 13.98 -13.15 -4.48
N SER A 52 12.80 -13.73 -4.73
CA SER A 52 12.52 -14.52 -5.93
C SER A 52 12.62 -13.68 -7.21
N LEU A 53 12.09 -12.46 -7.23
CA LEU A 53 12.22 -11.54 -8.36
C LEU A 53 13.69 -11.20 -8.65
N ALA A 54 14.45 -10.85 -7.60
CA ALA A 54 15.86 -10.53 -7.74
C ALA A 54 16.68 -11.75 -8.21
N SER A 55 16.41 -12.93 -7.65
CA SER A 55 17.13 -14.16 -7.96
C SER A 55 16.89 -14.62 -9.40
N ARG A 56 15.62 -14.68 -9.84
CA ARG A 56 15.26 -15.01 -11.22
C ARG A 56 15.94 -14.10 -12.23
N ARG A 57 15.94 -12.78 -11.98
CA ARG A 57 16.62 -11.81 -12.86
C ARG A 57 18.14 -11.99 -12.86
N SER A 58 18.74 -12.15 -11.69
CA SER A 58 20.19 -12.35 -11.55
C SER A 58 20.67 -13.61 -12.26
N GLU A 59 19.92 -14.71 -12.12
CA GLU A 59 20.21 -15.97 -12.79
C GLU A 59 20.08 -15.85 -14.31
N PHE A 60 19.01 -15.22 -14.80
CA PHE A 60 18.83 -14.92 -16.21
C PHE A 60 19.97 -14.08 -16.79
N ASN A 61 20.41 -13.03 -16.09
CA ASN A 61 21.51 -12.17 -16.53
C ASN A 61 22.83 -12.95 -16.60
N LYS A 62 23.11 -13.82 -15.62
CA LYS A 62 24.32 -14.66 -15.58
C LYS A 62 24.33 -15.70 -16.70
N THR A 63 23.20 -16.35 -16.94
CA THR A 63 23.06 -17.36 -18.00
C THR A 63 23.12 -16.71 -19.38
N SER A 64 22.43 -15.59 -19.58
CA SER A 64 22.45 -14.84 -20.84
C SER A 64 23.85 -14.35 -21.23
N ALA A 65 24.65 -13.92 -20.25
CA ALA A 65 26.03 -13.49 -20.50
C ALA A 65 26.97 -14.65 -20.89
N LYS A 66 26.67 -15.88 -20.48
CA LYS A 66 27.50 -17.07 -20.76
C LYS A 66 27.06 -17.83 -22.01
N ASN A 67 25.75 -18.00 -22.16
CA ASN A 67 25.14 -18.94 -23.11
C ASN A 67 24.35 -18.21 -24.22
N GLY A 68 24.28 -16.88 -24.17
CA GLY A 68 23.43 -16.08 -25.05
C GLY A 68 21.99 -15.96 -24.55
N PHE A 69 21.23 -15.05 -25.16
CA PHE A 69 19.84 -14.76 -24.81
C PHE A 69 18.91 -15.93 -25.15
N SER A 70 18.03 -16.30 -24.22
CA SER A 70 16.98 -17.29 -24.44
C SER A 70 15.62 -16.76 -23.98
N LEU A 71 14.66 -16.70 -24.91
CA LEU A 71 13.31 -16.21 -24.64
C LEU A 71 12.57 -17.07 -23.61
N SER A 72 12.79 -18.38 -23.60
CA SER A 72 12.13 -19.30 -22.67
C SER A 72 12.57 -19.14 -21.22
N GLN A 73 13.71 -18.49 -20.99
CA GLN A 73 14.29 -18.24 -19.66
C GLN A 73 14.08 -16.79 -19.20
N MET A 74 13.47 -15.94 -20.03
CA MET A 74 13.29 -14.52 -19.72
C MET A 74 12.29 -14.35 -18.57
N PRO A 75 12.70 -13.71 -17.45
CA PRO A 75 11.82 -13.51 -16.32
C PRO A 75 10.71 -12.51 -16.66
N LYS A 76 9.50 -12.82 -16.20
CA LYS A 76 8.35 -11.92 -16.35
C LYS A 76 8.49 -10.74 -15.39
N ALA A 77 8.08 -9.56 -15.84
CA ALA A 77 7.85 -8.43 -14.95
C ALA A 77 6.56 -8.70 -14.16
N GLU A 78 6.61 -8.51 -12.85
CA GLU A 78 5.51 -8.85 -11.93
C GLU A 78 5.43 -7.77 -10.86
N TYR A 79 4.22 -7.31 -10.55
CA TYR A 79 3.97 -6.45 -9.39
C TYR A 79 3.96 -7.28 -8.10
N ILE A 80 4.37 -6.65 -7.00
CA ILE A 80 4.36 -7.24 -5.65
C ILE A 80 3.07 -6.88 -4.91
N PHE A 81 2.53 -5.69 -5.13
CA PHE A 81 1.38 -5.16 -4.37
C PHE A 81 0.12 -4.98 -5.22
N ASP A 82 0.10 -5.43 -6.47
CA ASP A 82 -1.07 -5.37 -7.35
C ASP A 82 -2.05 -6.51 -7.04
N HIS A 83 -2.89 -6.29 -6.03
CA HIS A 83 -3.90 -7.21 -5.55
C HIS A 83 -5.26 -6.52 -5.43
N SER A 84 -6.23 -7.00 -6.21
CA SER A 84 -7.63 -6.56 -6.16
C SER A 84 -8.34 -7.03 -4.89
N ASN A 85 -8.06 -8.25 -4.44
CA ASN A 85 -8.62 -8.81 -3.22
C ASN A 85 -7.75 -8.50 -2.00
N THR A 86 -8.32 -8.64 -0.80
CA THR A 86 -7.55 -8.52 0.44
C THR A 86 -6.56 -9.67 0.54
N VAL A 87 -5.28 -9.34 0.69
CA VAL A 87 -4.16 -10.28 0.86
C VAL A 87 -3.34 -9.85 2.08
N ASN A 88 -2.84 -10.82 2.84
CA ASN A 88 -1.98 -10.56 3.99
C ASN A 88 -0.54 -10.87 3.63
N PHE A 89 0.32 -9.87 3.73
CA PHE A 89 1.75 -10.00 3.51
C PHE A 89 2.50 -10.01 4.83
N THR A 90 3.51 -10.85 4.94
CA THR A 90 4.51 -10.72 6.01
C THR A 90 5.83 -10.25 5.45
N PHE A 91 6.35 -9.17 6.02
CA PHE A 91 7.70 -8.68 5.77
C PHE A 91 8.41 -8.52 7.10
N ASP A 92 9.51 -9.25 7.29
CA ASP A 92 10.30 -9.20 8.53
C ASP A 92 9.38 -9.28 9.78
N GLY A 93 8.53 -10.30 9.84
CA GLY A 93 7.61 -10.53 10.97
C GLY A 93 6.51 -9.48 11.18
N LEU A 94 6.41 -8.45 10.35
CA LEU A 94 5.32 -7.48 10.36
C LEU A 94 4.27 -7.90 9.33
N ASP A 95 3.02 -8.04 9.77
CA ASP A 95 1.90 -8.42 8.91
C ASP A 95 1.19 -7.15 8.38
N PHE A 96 1.10 -7.04 7.06
CA PHE A 96 0.38 -5.99 6.33
C PHE A 96 -0.87 -6.60 5.70
N SER A 97 -1.99 -5.89 5.73
CA SER A 97 -3.17 -6.21 4.93
C SER A 97 -3.23 -5.25 3.74
N ILE A 98 -3.28 -5.81 2.53
CA ILE A 98 -3.31 -5.07 1.28
C ILE A 98 -4.61 -5.38 0.56
N CYS A 99 -5.31 -4.36 0.06
CA CYS A 99 -6.55 -4.51 -0.69
C CYS A 99 -6.65 -3.36 -1.70
N ASN A 100 -7.08 -3.66 -2.94
CA ASN A 100 -7.14 -2.69 -4.02
C ASN A 100 -5.84 -1.89 -4.18
N ASN A 101 -4.70 -2.58 -4.12
CA ASN A 101 -3.35 -2.03 -4.26
C ASN A 101 -2.97 -1.01 -3.16
N LYS A 102 -3.64 -1.07 -2.01
CA LYS A 102 -3.39 -0.18 -0.87
C LYS A 102 -3.13 -0.97 0.39
N VAL A 103 -2.22 -0.49 1.21
CA VAL A 103 -2.10 -0.95 2.60
C VAL A 103 -3.30 -0.43 3.36
N ILE A 104 -4.14 -1.34 3.85
CA ILE A 104 -5.35 -1.02 4.62
C ILE A 104 -5.18 -1.25 6.12
N ALA A 105 -4.18 -2.04 6.52
CA ALA A 105 -3.84 -2.24 7.92
C ALA A 105 -2.39 -2.73 8.08
N ILE A 106 -1.82 -2.43 9.25
CA ILE A 106 -0.62 -3.08 9.77
C ILE A 106 -1.01 -3.71 11.10
N LYS A 107 -0.84 -5.03 11.21
CA LYS A 107 -1.29 -5.79 12.38
C LYS A 107 -0.62 -5.27 13.65
N GLY A 108 -1.43 -5.05 14.69
CA GLY A 108 -0.97 -4.55 15.99
C GLY A 108 -1.00 -3.02 16.15
N PHE A 109 -1.32 -2.27 15.09
CA PHE A 109 -1.33 -0.80 15.14
C PHE A 109 -2.65 -0.22 14.61
N GLN A 110 -3.15 0.80 15.30
CA GLN A 110 -4.29 1.61 14.84
C GLN A 110 -3.76 2.87 14.18
N LEU A 111 -3.47 2.77 12.88
CA LEU A 111 -2.97 3.89 12.07
C LEU A 111 -4.13 4.60 11.37
N SER A 112 -3.99 5.90 11.13
CA SER A 112 -4.95 6.65 10.33
C SER A 112 -4.81 6.32 8.85
N ASP A 113 -5.88 6.53 8.09
CA ASP A 113 -5.90 6.35 6.63
C ASP A 113 -4.81 7.18 5.93
N GLU A 114 -4.51 8.37 6.45
CA GLU A 114 -3.44 9.24 5.95
C GLU A 114 -2.07 8.56 6.05
N VAL A 115 -1.74 7.97 7.22
CA VAL A 115 -0.46 7.28 7.41
C VAL A 115 -0.39 6.03 6.54
N LEU A 116 -1.49 5.28 6.43
CA LEU A 116 -1.59 4.12 5.55
C LEU A 116 -1.45 4.50 4.08
N SER A 117 -1.99 5.64 3.66
CA SER A 117 -1.82 6.20 2.32
C SER A 117 -0.37 6.54 2.04
N GLN A 118 0.32 7.21 2.95
CA GLN A 118 1.74 7.54 2.79
C GLN A 118 2.63 6.30 2.69
N ILE A 119 2.32 5.24 3.45
CA ILE A 119 3.01 3.94 3.33
C ILE A 119 2.72 3.34 1.96
N THR A 120 1.45 3.31 1.55
CA THR A 120 1.02 2.81 0.26
C THR A 120 1.76 3.50 -0.88
N GLU A 121 1.81 4.83 -0.89
CA GLU A 121 2.49 5.61 -1.91
C GLU A 121 3.95 5.20 -2.06
N LYS A 122 4.68 5.06 -0.95
CA LYS A 122 6.09 4.64 -0.97
C LYS A 122 6.27 3.24 -1.55
N LEU A 123 5.44 2.29 -1.10
CA LEU A 123 5.55 0.88 -1.52
C LEU A 123 5.14 0.68 -2.98
N VAL A 124 4.00 1.26 -3.38
CA VAL A 124 3.49 1.17 -4.77
C VAL A 124 4.41 1.90 -5.73
N TYR A 125 4.99 3.03 -5.34
CA TYR A 125 5.97 3.74 -6.17
C TYR A 125 7.20 2.87 -6.48
N LEU A 126 7.76 2.21 -5.48
CA LEU A 126 8.92 1.32 -5.66
C LEU A 126 8.56 0.04 -6.41
N ASP A 127 7.37 -0.50 -6.19
CA ASP A 127 6.87 -1.67 -6.91
C ASP A 127 6.61 -1.36 -8.40
N LYS A 128 6.09 -0.16 -8.69
CA LYS A 128 5.99 0.32 -10.06
C LYS A 128 7.36 0.55 -10.69
N ALA A 129 8.32 1.12 -9.97
CA ALA A 129 9.67 1.33 -10.49
C ALA A 129 10.35 0.00 -10.86
N GLN A 130 10.33 -1.00 -9.96
CA GLN A 130 10.94 -2.31 -10.26
C GLN A 130 10.26 -2.97 -11.47
N PHE A 131 8.92 -2.91 -11.54
CA PHE A 131 8.16 -3.50 -12.64
C PHE A 131 8.58 -2.88 -13.98
N LEU A 132 8.56 -1.54 -14.07
CA LEU A 132 8.88 -0.84 -15.31
C LEU A 132 10.34 -1.04 -15.75
N PHE A 133 11.29 -1.11 -14.82
CA PHE A 133 12.68 -1.42 -15.19
C PHE A 133 12.83 -2.85 -15.70
N SER A 134 12.09 -3.81 -15.11
CA SER A 134 12.07 -5.19 -15.60
C SER A 134 11.48 -5.28 -17.02
N GLU A 135 10.35 -4.59 -17.26
CA GLU A 135 9.75 -4.50 -18.59
C GLU A 135 10.67 -3.83 -19.60
N LYS A 136 11.27 -2.70 -19.25
CA LYS A 136 12.18 -1.97 -20.13
C LYS A 136 13.39 -2.81 -20.51
N ALA A 137 13.95 -3.56 -19.57
CA ALA A 137 15.07 -4.45 -19.84
C ALA A 137 14.66 -5.65 -20.72
N ASN A 138 13.47 -6.22 -20.51
CA ASN A 138 12.92 -7.26 -21.38
C ASN A 138 12.71 -6.75 -22.81
N TYR A 139 12.08 -5.58 -22.96
CA TYR A 139 11.85 -4.94 -24.26
C TYR A 139 13.17 -4.67 -24.99
N ALA A 140 14.15 -4.10 -24.30
CA ALA A 140 15.49 -3.84 -24.84
C ALA A 140 16.18 -5.10 -25.38
N LEU A 141 16.04 -6.23 -24.67
CA LEU A 141 16.58 -7.52 -25.07
C LEU A 141 15.85 -8.12 -26.28
N LEU A 142 14.52 -8.02 -26.31
CA LEU A 142 13.68 -8.56 -27.38
C LEU A 142 13.93 -7.87 -28.73
N ASN A 143 14.09 -6.55 -28.71
CA ASN A 143 14.23 -5.77 -29.94
C ASN A 143 15.69 -5.57 -30.37
N GLY A 144 16.66 -5.99 -29.53
CA GLY A 144 18.08 -5.72 -29.77
C GLY A 144 18.42 -4.22 -29.78
N GLU A 145 17.56 -3.39 -29.19
CA GLU A 145 17.61 -1.93 -29.29
C GLU A 145 18.60 -1.28 -28.33
N ALA A 146 18.94 -1.96 -27.22
CA ALA A 146 19.86 -1.39 -26.22
C ALA A 146 21.29 -1.87 -26.41
N ASN A 147 22.23 -0.93 -26.34
CA ASN A 147 23.63 -1.29 -26.15
C ASN A 147 23.85 -1.87 -24.73
N ALA A 148 24.95 -2.61 -24.56
CA ALA A 148 25.23 -3.31 -23.30
C ALA A 148 25.33 -2.37 -22.07
N ALA A 149 25.74 -1.10 -22.27
CA ALA A 149 25.86 -0.13 -21.19
C ALA A 149 24.49 0.37 -20.71
N GLU A 150 23.56 0.60 -21.63
CA GLU A 150 22.19 0.98 -21.32
C GLU A 150 21.45 -0.15 -20.61
N LEU A 151 21.53 -1.37 -21.14
CA LEU A 151 20.91 -2.54 -20.50
C LEU A 151 21.43 -2.72 -19.06
N LYS A 152 22.75 -2.63 -18.86
CA LYS A 152 23.36 -2.69 -17.52
C LYS A 152 22.83 -1.60 -16.58
N THR A 153 22.53 -0.41 -17.10
CA THR A 153 21.97 0.68 -16.32
C THR A 153 20.53 0.38 -15.91
N ILE A 154 19.70 -0.12 -16.83
CA ILE A 154 18.32 -0.52 -16.54
C ILE A 154 18.30 -1.65 -15.49
N GLU A 155 19.12 -2.68 -15.66
CA GLU A 155 19.26 -3.80 -14.70
C GLU A 155 19.68 -3.30 -13.31
N ARG A 156 20.65 -2.38 -13.24
CA ARG A 156 21.04 -1.77 -11.96
C ARG A 156 19.88 -1.06 -11.29
N ARG A 157 19.07 -0.31 -12.05
CA ARG A 157 17.92 0.41 -11.52
C ARG A 157 16.80 -0.54 -11.06
N PHE A 158 16.58 -1.66 -11.75
CA PHE A 158 15.71 -2.75 -11.27
C PHE A 158 16.15 -3.24 -9.88
N PHE A 159 17.41 -3.67 -9.73
CA PHE A 159 17.91 -4.16 -8.44
C PHE A 159 17.92 -3.08 -7.35
N SER A 160 18.21 -1.83 -7.71
CA SER A 160 18.12 -0.70 -6.79
C SER A 160 16.70 -0.48 -6.28
N SER A 161 15.69 -0.60 -7.14
CA SER A 161 14.27 -0.48 -6.77
C SER A 161 13.89 -1.51 -5.71
N LEU A 162 14.22 -2.80 -5.94
CA LEU A 162 13.96 -3.88 -4.99
C LEU A 162 14.73 -3.72 -3.68
N LYS A 163 15.97 -3.24 -3.75
CA LYS A 163 16.79 -2.97 -2.55
C LYS A 163 16.18 -1.86 -1.71
N ILE A 164 15.78 -0.76 -2.33
CA ILE A 164 15.15 0.37 -1.62
C ILE A 164 13.82 -0.08 -1.02
N LEU A 165 13.01 -0.87 -1.75
CA LEU A 165 11.77 -1.45 -1.24
C LEU A 165 12.00 -2.29 0.01
N THR A 166 13.00 -3.17 -0.04
CA THR A 166 13.40 -3.99 1.11
C THR A 166 13.82 -3.14 2.31
N THR A 167 14.61 -2.08 2.08
CA THR A 167 15.03 -1.16 3.14
C THR A 167 13.83 -0.39 3.72
N THR A 168 12.94 0.13 2.88
CA THR A 168 11.72 0.82 3.34
C THR A 168 10.85 -0.06 4.21
N LEU A 169 10.64 -1.33 3.82
CA LEU A 169 9.89 -2.30 4.62
C LEU A 169 10.58 -2.61 5.96
N LYS A 170 11.91 -2.72 5.97
CA LYS A 170 12.70 -2.89 7.19
C LYS A 170 12.63 -1.68 8.11
N ASP A 171 12.63 -0.47 7.56
CA ASP A 171 12.51 0.76 8.34
C ASP A 171 11.12 0.85 9.00
N ILE A 172 10.05 0.51 8.25
CA ILE A 172 8.69 0.40 8.80
C ILE A 172 8.67 -0.63 9.94
N SER A 173 9.17 -1.85 9.70
CA SER A 173 9.29 -2.92 10.71
C SER A 173 10.04 -2.44 11.96
N SER A 174 11.18 -1.75 11.78
CA SER A 174 11.98 -1.22 12.88
C SER A 174 11.23 -0.17 13.70
N ILE A 175 10.51 0.75 13.03
CA ILE A 175 9.71 1.77 13.69
C ILE A 175 8.59 1.13 14.52
N THR A 176 7.90 0.12 13.96
CA THR A 176 6.82 -0.59 14.64
C THR A 176 7.32 -1.42 15.82
N ARG A 177 8.48 -2.08 15.70
CA ARG A 177 9.04 -2.92 16.79
C ARG A 177 9.59 -2.11 17.95
N LYS A 178 10.02 -0.87 17.71
CA LYS A 178 10.59 0.01 18.75
C LYS A 178 9.52 0.73 19.57
N ASN A 179 8.27 0.76 19.11
CA ASN A 179 7.22 1.58 19.71
C ASN A 179 5.89 0.82 19.71
N ASP A 180 5.36 0.52 20.90
CA ASP A 180 4.04 -0.13 21.02
C ASP A 180 2.87 0.89 20.94
N ASN A 181 3.20 2.18 20.95
CA ASN A 181 2.22 3.26 20.86
C ASN A 181 1.94 3.63 19.39
N SER A 182 0.70 3.38 18.94
CA SER A 182 0.25 3.66 17.57
C SER A 182 0.45 5.13 17.15
N SER A 183 0.27 6.10 18.06
CA SER A 183 0.48 7.52 17.76
C SER A 183 1.95 7.85 17.50
N LEU A 184 2.86 7.25 18.28
CA LEU A 184 4.30 7.46 18.09
C LEU A 184 4.80 6.76 16.82
N VAL A 185 4.28 5.56 16.53
CA VAL A 185 4.52 4.86 15.26
C VAL A 185 4.07 5.71 14.10
N ALA A 186 2.85 6.25 14.12
CA ALA A 186 2.32 7.13 13.08
C ALA A 186 3.24 8.33 12.80
N VAL A 187 3.67 9.04 13.85
CA VAL A 187 4.58 10.19 13.73
C VAL A 187 5.92 9.80 13.11
N ASN A 188 6.47 8.64 13.47
CA ASN A 188 7.76 8.19 12.95
C ASN A 188 7.65 7.66 11.50
N LEU A 189 6.55 6.99 11.15
CA LEU A 189 6.29 6.55 9.78
C LEU A 189 6.11 7.73 8.82
N ALA A 190 5.42 8.79 9.26
CA ALA A 190 5.26 10.02 8.48
C ALA A 190 6.60 10.74 8.18
N LYS A 191 7.63 10.52 9.02
CA LYS A 191 8.97 11.08 8.81
C LYS A 191 9.82 10.27 7.85
N LEU A 192 9.37 9.09 7.42
CA LEU A 192 10.13 8.29 6.44
C LEU A 192 10.24 9.08 5.13
N PRO A 193 11.45 9.25 4.58
CA PRO A 193 11.63 9.98 3.34
C PRO A 193 10.90 9.29 2.18
N MET A 194 10.57 10.06 1.14
CA MET A 194 10.11 9.45 -0.09
C MET A 194 11.30 8.72 -0.75
N PRO A 195 11.12 7.50 -1.26
CA PRO A 195 12.16 6.82 -2.01
C PRO A 195 12.62 7.67 -3.20
N ASN A 196 13.93 7.81 -3.37
CA ASN A 196 14.51 8.58 -4.46
C ASN A 196 14.95 7.62 -5.59
N ILE A 197 14.13 7.49 -6.62
CA ILE A 197 14.47 6.70 -7.81
C ILE A 197 13.95 7.37 -9.08
N ASP A 198 14.77 7.47 -10.11
CA ASP A 198 14.35 8.04 -11.39
C ASP A 198 13.48 7.01 -12.12
N MET A 199 12.16 7.05 -11.91
CA MET A 199 11.25 6.10 -12.55
C MET A 199 11.32 6.27 -14.08
N PRO A 200 11.41 5.18 -14.86
CA PRO A 200 11.42 5.31 -16.31
C PRO A 200 10.08 5.92 -16.75
N GLU A 201 10.11 6.82 -17.74
CA GLU A 201 8.88 7.37 -18.31
C GLU A 201 7.98 6.22 -18.74
N ASN A 202 6.70 6.28 -18.38
CA ASN A 202 5.66 5.38 -18.87
C ASN A 202 5.55 5.60 -20.38
N THR A 203 6.38 4.92 -21.16
CA THR A 203 6.23 4.82 -22.61
C THR A 203 5.08 3.84 -22.84
N SER A 204 3.86 4.35 -22.67
CA SER A 204 2.67 3.77 -23.26
C SER A 204 2.86 3.85 -24.79
N ASN A 205 3.67 2.95 -25.35
CA ASN A 205 3.79 2.78 -26.79
C ASN A 205 2.50 2.12 -27.28
N THR A 206 1.45 2.94 -27.39
CA THR A 206 0.47 2.85 -28.46
C THR A 206 1.18 3.05 -29.80
N GLN A 207 2.02 2.09 -30.19
CA GLN A 207 2.24 1.81 -31.59
C GLN A 207 1.30 0.68 -31.93
N SER A 208 0.08 1.10 -32.25
CA SER A 208 -0.85 0.30 -33.03
C SER A 208 -0.08 -0.43 -34.12
N LEU A 209 -0.27 -1.74 -34.12
CA LEU A 209 -0.08 -2.68 -35.21
C LEU A 209 -0.46 -2.06 -36.58
N VAL A 210 0.39 -1.23 -37.18
CA VAL A 210 0.22 -0.83 -38.57
C VAL A 210 0.79 -1.96 -39.41
N GLN A 211 -0.13 -2.79 -39.87
CA GLN A 211 0.04 -3.76 -40.94
C GLN A 211 1.07 -3.28 -41.96
N ARG A 212 2.19 -4.01 -42.07
CA ARG A 212 2.96 -4.07 -43.31
C ARG A 212 2.74 -5.44 -43.93
N THR A 213 1.63 -5.57 -44.63
CA THR A 213 1.50 -6.44 -45.79
C THR A 213 1.51 -5.56 -47.02
N LYS A 214 2.61 -5.63 -47.77
CA LYS A 214 2.63 -5.52 -49.23
C LYS A 214 3.69 -6.46 -49.75
#